data_AF-A0A554LJ31-F1
#
_entry.id   AF-A0A554LJ31-F1
#
_cell.length_a   1.000
_cell.length_b   1.000
_cell.length_c   1.000
_cell.angle_alpha   90.00
_cell.angle_beta   90.00
_cell.angle_gamma   90.00
#
_symmetry.space_group_name_H-M   'P 1'
#
loop_
_entity.id
_entity.type
_entity.pdbx_description
1 polymer ?
#
loop_
_entity_poly.entity_id
_entity_poly.type
_entity_poly.pdbx_seq_one_letter_code
_entity_poly.pdbx_strand_id
1 'polypeptide(L)'
;MTRTKRKIIKFSNYSFCVTLPKKAVDALGWKKGQAVSVNFDEKSKRIHIFRARANGDMKKLIVQSKQKTKKTAKSTPRLRW
;
A
#
# COMPACT_ATOMS: atom_id res chain seq x y z
N MET A 1 3.99 26.66 -16.26
CA MET A 1 3.28 25.75 -15.32
C MET A 1 3.90 25.89 -13.93
N THR A 2 3.16 26.45 -12.97
CA THR A 2 3.63 26.59 -11.58
C THR A 2 3.68 25.21 -10.90
N ARG A 3 4.87 24.81 -10.42
CA ARG A 3 5.06 23.55 -9.70
C ARG A 3 4.32 23.60 -8.36
N THR A 4 3.19 22.91 -8.25
CA THR A 4 2.46 22.79 -6.98
C THR A 4 3.30 21.98 -5.99
N LYS A 5 3.74 22.61 -4.90
CA LYS A 5 4.41 21.91 -3.78
C LYS A 5 3.39 20.99 -3.12
N ARG A 6 3.64 19.68 -3.08
CA ARG A 6 2.81 18.70 -2.38
C ARG A 6 3.33 18.53 -0.96
N LYS A 7 2.43 18.54 0.03
CA LYS A 7 2.79 18.27 1.43
C LYS A 7 2.72 16.76 1.70
N ILE A 8 3.75 16.22 2.32
CA ILE A 8 3.73 14.87 2.90
C ILE A 8 3.13 15.02 4.29
N ILE A 9 2.10 14.22 4.60
CA ILE A 9 1.41 14.24 5.88
C ILE A 9 1.66 12.89 6.57
N LYS A 10 2.05 12.93 7.84
CA LYS A 10 2.11 11.70 8.65
C LYS A 10 0.67 11.27 8.95
N PHE A 11 0.26 10.13 8.42
CA PHE A 11 -1.10 9.62 8.54
C PHE A 11 -1.25 8.67 9.74
N SER A 12 -0.19 7.96 10.10
CA SER A 12 -0.14 7.11 11.30
C SER A 12 1.29 7.06 11.85
N ASN A 13 1.51 6.30 12.93
CA ASN A 13 2.85 6.06 13.47
C ASN A 13 3.83 5.46 12.44
N TYR A 14 3.34 4.73 11.45
CA TYR A 14 4.16 4.01 10.47
C TYR A 14 3.74 4.27 9.02
N SER A 15 2.94 5.30 8.75
CA SER A 15 2.41 5.56 7.41
C SER A 15 2.50 7.04 7.05
N PHE A 16 3.14 7.30 5.91
CA PHE A 16 3.13 8.61 5.27
C PHE A 16 2.06 8.64 4.18
N CYS A 17 1.35 9.75 4.08
CA CYS A 17 0.35 10.00 3.07
C CYS A 17 0.76 11.19 2.21
N VAL A 18 0.56 11.06 0.90
CA VAL A 18 0.73 12.16 -0.06
C VAL A 18 -0.62 12.45 -0.67
N THR A 19 -1.06 13.70 -0.58
CA THR A 19 -2.30 14.13 -1.21
C THR A 19 -2.07 14.36 -2.69
N LEU A 20 -2.93 13.73 -3.51
CA LEU A 20 -2.94 13.92 -4.95
C LEU A 20 -4.00 14.96 -5.32
N PRO A 21 -3.71 15.86 -6.28
CA PRO A 21 -4.70 16.80 -6.78
C PRO A 21 -5.91 16.06 -7.38
N LYS A 22 -7.12 16.55 -7.09
CA LYS A 22 -8.37 15.96 -7.60
C LYS A 22 -8.35 15.80 -9.13
N LYS A 23 -7.87 16.81 -9.86
CA LYS A 23 -7.70 16.77 -11.33
C LYS A 23 -6.88 15.58 -11.83
N ALA A 24 -5.82 15.19 -11.11
CA ALA A 24 -4.99 14.06 -11.50
C ALA A 24 -5.69 12.72 -11.24
N VAL A 25 -6.40 12.60 -10.13
CA VAL A 25 -7.20 11.41 -9.78
C VAL A 25 -8.32 11.21 -10.81
N ASP A 26 -9.02 12.29 -11.16
CA ASP A 26 -10.12 12.28 -12.13
C ASP A 26 -9.61 11.92 -13.54
N ALA A 27 -8.51 12.53 -13.99
CA ALA A 27 -7.90 12.24 -15.29
C ALA A 27 -7.40 10.78 -15.42
N LEU A 28 -6.98 10.17 -14.31
CA LEU A 28 -6.53 8.77 -14.27
C LEU A 28 -7.69 7.78 -14.00
N GLY A 29 -8.90 8.29 -13.74
CA GLY A 29 -10.09 7.49 -13.43
C GLY A 29 -9.95 6.65 -12.17
N TRP A 30 -9.17 7.12 -11.18
CA TRP A 30 -8.94 6.40 -9.94
C TRP A 30 -10.12 6.53 -8.99
N LYS A 31 -10.49 5.43 -8.34
CA LYS A 31 -11.56 5.39 -7.34
C LYS A 31 -11.00 5.14 -5.95
N LYS A 32 -11.70 5.63 -4.93
CA LYS A 32 -11.37 5.36 -3.52
C LYS A 32 -11.29 3.84 -3.30
N GLY A 33 -10.20 3.40 -2.66
CA GLY A 33 -9.95 1.98 -2.37
C GLY A 33 -9.33 1.18 -3.52
N GLN A 34 -9.05 1.79 -4.68
CA GLN A 34 -8.28 1.11 -5.72
C GLN A 34 -6.80 0.98 -5.34
N ALA A 35 -6.23 -0.16 -5.68
CA ALA A 35 -4.80 -0.39 -5.56
C ALA A 35 -4.05 0.38 -6.67
N VAL A 36 -2.87 0.89 -6.31
CA VAL A 36 -1.95 1.58 -7.21
C VAL A 36 -0.57 0.94 -7.11
N SER A 37 0.18 0.96 -8.21
CA SER A 37 1.58 0.54 -8.22
C SER A 37 2.46 1.77 -8.05
N VAL A 38 3.46 1.69 -7.18
CA VAL A 38 4.38 2.79 -6.89
C VAL A 38 5.79 2.31 -7.20
N ASN A 39 6.50 3.05 -8.04
CA ASN A 39 7.91 2.81 -8.35
C ASN A 39 8.75 4.03 -7.95
N PHE A 40 9.90 3.80 -7.33
CA PHE A 40 10.86 4.83 -6.99
C PHE A 40 12.01 4.80 -7.99
N ASP A 41 12.18 5.89 -8.73
CA ASP A 41 13.34 6.09 -9.58
C ASP A 41 14.41 6.85 -8.78
N GLU A 42 15.46 6.12 -8.39
CA GLU A 42 16.56 6.63 -7.59
C GLU A 42 17.40 7.67 -8.35
N LYS A 43 17.51 7.55 -9.68
CA LYS A 43 18.31 8.47 -10.50
C LYS A 43 17.67 9.85 -10.57
N SER A 44 16.36 9.90 -10.81
CA SER A 44 15.62 11.16 -10.87
C SER A 44 15.09 11.63 -9.51
N LYS A 45 15.21 10.80 -8.47
CA LYS A 45 14.62 10.99 -7.14
C LYS A 45 13.11 11.26 -7.23
N ARG A 46 12.41 10.54 -8.11
CA ARG A 46 10.96 10.70 -8.36
C ARG A 46 10.19 9.44 -8.03
N ILE A 47 8.98 9.64 -7.53
CA ILE A 47 8.01 8.57 -7.31
C ILE A 47 7.04 8.57 -8.48
N HIS A 48 6.98 7.44 -9.18
CA HIS A 48 6.03 7.20 -10.25
C HIS A 48 4.88 6.34 -9.73
N ILE A 49 3.65 6.85 -9.86
CA ILE A 49 2.45 6.15 -9.40
C ILE A 49 1.64 5.77 -10.64
N PHE A 50 1.34 4.49 -10.76
CA PHE A 50 0.61 3.91 -11.88
C PHE A 50 -0.69 3.27 -11.40
N ARG A 51 -1.71 3.26 -12.27
CA ARG A 51 -2.90 2.45 -12.04
C ARG A 51 -2.47 0.98 -12.00
N ALA A 52 -2.87 0.24 -10.96
CA ALA A 52 -2.68 -1.20 -10.98
C ALA A 52 -3.48 -1.77 -12.16
N ARG A 53 -2.81 -2.53 -13.06
CA ARG A 53 -3.52 -3.28 -14.09
C ARG A 53 -4.47 -4.23 -13.38
N ALA A 54 -5.73 -4.28 -13.84
CA ALA A 54 -6.74 -5.18 -13.31
C ALA A 54 -6.41 -6.62 -13.70
N ASN A 55 -5.42 -7.20 -13.03
CA ASN A 55 -5.31 -8.64 -12.88
C ASN A 55 -5.84 -8.94 -11.49
N GLY A 56 -6.83 -9.82 -11.40
CA GLY A 56 -7.68 -10.10 -10.25
C GLY A 56 -7.01 -10.66 -8.98
N ASP A 57 -5.78 -10.29 -8.64
CA ASP A 57 -4.95 -11.03 -7.68
C ASP A 57 -4.26 -10.18 -6.60
N MET A 58 -4.85 -9.06 -6.18
CA MET A 58 -4.42 -8.39 -4.92
C MET A 58 -5.19 -8.87 -3.67
N LYS A 59 -5.82 -10.06 -3.70
CA LYS A 59 -6.33 -10.73 -2.50
C LYS A 59 -5.31 -11.67 -1.83
N LYS A 60 -4.12 -11.88 -2.39
CA LYS A 60 -3.18 -12.91 -1.89
C LYS A 60 -1.87 -12.42 -1.24
N LEU A 61 -1.57 -11.12 -1.20
CA LEU A 61 -0.27 -10.65 -0.65
C LEU A 61 -0.26 -10.31 0.85
N ILE A 62 -1.38 -10.46 1.59
CA ILE A 62 -1.41 -10.27 3.05
C ILE A 62 -1.70 -11.58 3.82
N VAL A 63 -1.98 -12.71 3.14
CA VAL A 63 -2.44 -13.96 3.83
C VAL A 63 -1.51 -15.18 3.64
N GLN A 64 -0.38 -15.07 2.94
CA GLN A 64 0.52 -16.23 2.72
C GLN A 64 1.92 -16.05 3.32
N SER A 65 1.98 -15.81 4.62
CA SER A 65 3.12 -16.22 5.46
C SER A 65 2.66 -17.30 6.45
N LYS A 66 2.26 -18.47 5.93
CA LYS A 66 2.17 -19.71 6.72
C LYS A 66 2.96 -20.79 6.01
N GLN A 67 4.27 -20.75 6.20
CA GLN A 67 5.12 -21.92 5.99
C GLN A 67 4.61 -23.05 6.91
N LYS A 68 4.22 -24.16 6.29
CA LYS A 68 3.93 -25.42 6.98
C LYS A 68 5.23 -25.97 7.57
N THR A 69 5.39 -25.93 8.89
CA THR A 69 6.29 -26.82 9.61
C THR A 69 5.45 -27.72 10.51
N LYS A 70 5.40 -29.01 10.17
CA LYS A 70 4.88 -30.07 11.06
C LYS A 70 5.75 -30.10 12.31
N LYS A 71 5.21 -29.73 13.48
CA LYS A 71 5.68 -30.22 14.79
C LYS A 71 4.48 -30.39 15.73
N THR A 72 4.42 -31.55 16.36
CA THR A 72 3.40 -32.05 17.28
C THR A 72 3.56 -31.49 18.71
N ALA A 73 2.42 -31.22 19.37
CA ALA A 73 2.17 -31.06 20.83
C ALA A 73 2.68 -29.77 21.54
N LYS A 74 2.04 -29.13 22.54
CA LYS A 74 0.86 -29.38 23.42
C LYS A 74 0.07 -28.06 23.62
N SER A 75 -1.22 -28.13 24.04
CA SER A 75 -2.06 -26.95 24.30
C SER A 75 -1.67 -26.20 25.59
N THR A 76 -1.33 -24.93 25.49
CA THR A 76 -1.11 -24.06 26.66
C THR A 76 -2.44 -23.41 27.08
N PRO A 77 -2.84 -23.46 28.37
CA PRO A 77 -4.10 -22.92 28.84
C PRO A 77 -4.13 -21.39 28.81
N ARG A 78 -5.33 -20.82 28.60
CA ARG A 78 -5.54 -19.37 28.56
C ARG A 78 -5.53 -18.77 29.96
N LEU A 79 -4.66 -17.79 30.19
CA LEU A 79 -4.75 -16.85 31.32
C LEU A 79 -5.65 -15.67 30.92
N ARG A 80 -6.52 -15.24 31.85
CA ARG A 80 -7.37 -14.05 31.71
C ARG A 80 -6.77 -12.91 32.53
N TRP A 81 -6.88 -11.70 31.99
CA TRP A 81 -6.97 -10.45 32.76
C TRP A 81 -8.28 -9.80 32.36
#